data_AF-A0A927NTL8-F1
#
_entry.id   AF-A0A927NTL8-F1
#
_cell.length_a   1.000
_cell.length_b   1.000
_cell.length_c   1.000
_cell.angle_alpha   90.00
_cell.angle_beta   90.00
_cell.angle_gamma   90.00
#
_symmetry.space_group_name_H-M   'P 1'
#
loop_
_entity.id
_entity.type
_entity.pdbx_description
1 polymer ?
#
loop_
_entity_poly.entity_id
_entity_poly.type
_entity_poly.pdbx_seq_one_letter_code
_entity_poly.pdbx_strand_id
1 'polypeptide(L)'
;MVELTAVDREDGSKGKCLVSDSEIVLIREYETYCTINLSDGEEIYVATSFKEIKEKLAEIYPSVSSYWIEIDKTLYDSSVKGCLVKSNSVISVFEYPNGTRIDISHRQSQFSYTVVTEAPYGTILEKFKKRMSEQKQICESIKRSYRERENFRRKKREKRGSRTPTSEIDRRTYIRKYITKN
;
A
#
# COMPACT_ATOMS: atom_id res chain seq x y z
N MET A 1 -0.64 9.53 -5.50
CA MET A 1 -0.24 8.89 -6.77
C MET A 1 1.27 9.02 -6.90
N VAL A 2 1.94 7.96 -7.30
CA VAL A 2 3.40 7.92 -7.56
C VAL A 2 3.62 8.07 -9.06
N GLU A 3 4.59 8.90 -9.44
CA GLU A 3 5.06 8.98 -10.83
C GLU A 3 6.13 7.89 -11.08
N LEU A 4 5.91 7.08 -12.10
CA LEU A 4 6.80 6.01 -12.53
C LEU A 4 7.16 6.18 -14.01
N THR A 5 8.33 5.65 -14.39
CA THR A 5 8.77 5.61 -15.79
C THR A 5 8.26 4.33 -16.42
N ALA A 6 7.12 4.42 -17.11
CA ALA A 6 6.57 3.32 -17.89
C ALA A 6 7.45 3.04 -19.11
N VAL A 7 7.46 1.78 -19.54
CA VAL A 7 8.13 1.31 -20.75
C VAL A 7 7.08 0.67 -21.64
N ASP A 8 7.01 1.08 -22.89
CA ASP A 8 6.20 0.39 -23.87
C ASP A 8 6.85 -0.95 -24.23
N ARG A 9 6.05 -2.01 -24.31
CA ARG A 9 6.55 -3.36 -24.54
C ARG A 9 6.95 -3.60 -26.00
N GLU A 10 6.33 -2.90 -26.95
CA GLU A 10 6.52 -3.12 -28.38
C GLU A 10 7.78 -2.44 -28.90
N ASP A 11 8.00 -1.18 -28.49
CA ASP A 11 9.10 -0.36 -29.01
C ASP A 11 10.13 0.06 -27.95
N GLY A 12 9.89 -0.28 -26.67
CA GLY A 12 10.78 0.09 -25.57
C GLY A 12 10.79 1.58 -25.23
N SER A 13 9.88 2.37 -25.82
CA SER A 13 9.77 3.79 -25.55
C SER A 13 9.40 4.03 -24.09
N LYS A 14 9.87 5.15 -23.54
CA LYS A 14 9.68 5.48 -22.13
C LYS A 14 8.67 6.60 -21.98
N GLY A 15 7.65 6.36 -21.18
CA GLY A 15 6.62 7.32 -20.81
C GLY A 15 6.62 7.57 -19.31
N LYS A 16 5.86 8.58 -18.88
CA LYS A 16 5.51 8.77 -17.47
C LYS A 16 4.11 8.21 -17.24
N CYS A 17 3.94 7.44 -16.17
CA CYS A 17 2.63 7.05 -15.68
C CYS A 17 2.46 7.46 -14.22
N LEU A 18 1.22 7.77 -13.84
CA LEU A 18 0.84 8.03 -12.47
C LEU A 18 0.07 6.82 -11.97
N VAL A 19 0.51 6.22 -10.87
CA VAL A 19 -0.13 5.04 -10.30
C VAL A 19 -0.52 5.33 -8.85
N SER A 20 -1.76 5.06 -8.49
CA SER A 20 -2.19 5.13 -7.09
C SER A 20 -1.87 3.82 -6.37
N ASP A 21 -1.40 3.90 -5.11
CA ASP A 21 -1.25 2.71 -4.26
C ASP A 21 -2.55 1.90 -4.21
N SER A 22 -3.72 2.57 -4.19
CA SER A 22 -5.04 1.93 -4.15
C SER A 22 -5.36 1.06 -5.37
N GLU A 23 -4.70 1.29 -6.49
CA GLU A 23 -4.94 0.60 -7.75
C GLU A 23 -4.02 -0.61 -7.91
N ILE A 24 -2.84 -0.58 -7.29
CA ILE A 24 -1.85 -1.67 -7.43
C ILE A 24 -2.32 -2.92 -6.68
N VAL A 25 -2.37 -4.04 -7.40
CA VAL A 25 -2.72 -5.35 -6.85
C VAL A 25 -1.49 -6.23 -6.65
N LEU A 26 -0.63 -6.28 -7.69
CA LEU A 26 0.52 -7.17 -7.77
C LEU A 26 1.69 -6.43 -8.45
N ILE A 27 2.89 -6.61 -7.92
CA ILE A 27 4.13 -6.17 -8.55
C ILE A 27 5.03 -7.38 -8.75
N ARG A 28 5.54 -7.57 -9.97
CA ARG A 28 6.54 -8.59 -10.27
C ARG A 28 7.80 -7.91 -10.77
N GLU A 29 8.95 -8.31 -10.25
CA GLU A 29 10.25 -7.87 -10.72
C GLU A 29 10.84 -8.93 -11.65
N TYR A 30 11.37 -8.50 -12.79
CA TYR A 30 12.10 -9.30 -13.76
C TYR A 30 13.54 -8.83 -13.84
N GLU A 31 14.35 -9.43 -14.72
CA GLU A 31 15.75 -9.06 -14.86
C GLU A 31 15.99 -7.58 -15.15
N THR A 32 15.16 -6.99 -16.02
CA THR A 32 15.36 -5.66 -16.60
C THR A 32 14.19 -4.70 -16.37
N TYR A 33 13.05 -5.17 -15.86
CA TYR A 33 11.85 -4.36 -15.62
C TYR A 33 10.99 -4.93 -14.49
N CYS A 34 10.01 -4.16 -14.04
CA CYS A 34 8.90 -4.65 -13.21
C CYS A 34 7.58 -4.57 -13.99
N THR A 35 6.66 -5.49 -13.72
CA THR A 35 5.24 -5.34 -14.08
C THR A 35 4.44 -4.92 -12.86
N ILE A 36 3.54 -3.96 -13.03
CA ILE A 36 2.57 -3.54 -12.04
C ILE A 36 1.19 -3.88 -12.59
N ASN A 37 0.49 -4.79 -11.93
CA ASN A 37 -0.87 -5.16 -12.28
C ASN A 37 -1.86 -4.36 -11.43
N LEU A 38 -2.79 -3.70 -12.12
CA LEU A 38 -3.76 -2.78 -11.55
C LEU A 38 -5.13 -3.42 -11.34
N SER A 39 -5.97 -2.81 -10.51
CA SER A 39 -7.28 -3.33 -10.15
C SER A 39 -8.32 -3.26 -11.26
N ASP A 40 -8.03 -2.57 -12.36
CA ASP A 40 -8.81 -2.48 -13.59
C ASP A 40 -8.32 -3.46 -14.69
N GLY A 41 -7.35 -4.32 -14.35
CA GLY A 41 -6.82 -5.32 -15.26
C GLY A 41 -5.62 -4.86 -16.07
N GLU A 42 -5.27 -3.57 -16.04
CA GLU A 42 -4.12 -3.06 -16.77
C GLU A 42 -2.80 -3.60 -16.18
N GLU A 43 -1.81 -3.72 -17.06
CA GLU A 43 -0.46 -4.10 -16.71
C GLU A 43 0.52 -3.04 -17.22
N ILE A 44 1.27 -2.45 -16.29
CA ILE A 44 2.26 -1.41 -16.57
C ILE A 44 3.66 -2.01 -16.44
N TYR A 45 4.48 -1.81 -17.47
CA TYR A 45 5.88 -2.19 -17.46
C TYR A 45 6.72 -1.00 -17.01
N VAL A 46 7.65 -1.19 -16.08
CA VAL A 46 8.42 -0.11 -15.47
C VAL A 46 9.90 -0.49 -15.45
N ALA A 47 10.78 0.35 -16.01
CA ALA A 47 12.23 0.12 -16.02
C ALA A 47 12.90 0.47 -14.68
N THR A 48 12.36 -0.02 -13.57
CA THR A 48 12.90 0.18 -12.22
C THR A 48 12.80 -1.11 -11.42
N SER A 49 13.53 -1.18 -10.30
CA SER A 49 13.37 -2.28 -9.35
C SER A 49 12.10 -2.13 -8.52
N PHE A 50 11.52 -3.23 -8.07
CA PHE A 50 10.40 -3.19 -7.13
C PHE A 50 10.77 -2.58 -5.77
N LYS A 51 12.06 -2.61 -5.39
CA LYS A 51 12.59 -1.91 -4.23
C LYS A 51 12.42 -0.39 -4.38
N GLU A 52 12.81 0.15 -5.53
CA GLU A 52 12.63 1.58 -5.83
C GLU A 52 11.15 1.96 -5.86
N ILE A 53 10.28 1.11 -6.43
CA ILE A 53 8.84 1.32 -6.42
C ILE A 53 8.30 1.38 -4.98
N LYS A 54 8.75 0.47 -4.09
CA LYS A 54 8.37 0.48 -2.67
C LYS A 54 8.83 1.74 -1.95
N GLU A 55 10.05 2.21 -2.21
CA GLU A 55 10.59 3.43 -1.61
C GLU A 55 9.76 4.65 -2.02
N LYS A 56 9.48 4.81 -3.32
CA LYS A 56 8.61 5.87 -3.86
C LYS A 56 7.19 5.82 -3.29
N LEU A 57 6.62 4.62 -3.16
CA LEU A 57 5.30 4.44 -2.51
C LEU A 57 5.35 4.82 -1.02
N ALA A 58 6.42 4.49 -0.31
CA ALA A 58 6.57 4.79 1.11
C ALA A 58 6.75 6.29 1.40
N GLU A 59 7.34 7.06 0.48
CA GLU A 59 7.45 8.51 0.60
C GLU A 59 6.08 9.20 0.62
N ILE A 60 5.18 8.76 -0.27
CA ILE A 60 3.83 9.33 -0.41
C ILE A 60 2.87 8.73 0.62
N TYR A 61 3.05 7.45 0.92
CA TYR A 61 2.20 6.69 1.82
C TYR A 61 3.08 5.98 2.87
N PRO A 62 3.45 6.67 3.97
CA PRO A 62 4.38 6.14 4.98
C PRO A 62 3.95 4.83 5.65
N SER A 63 2.66 4.51 5.57
CA SER A 63 2.09 3.25 6.06
C SER A 63 2.18 2.10 5.06
N VAL A 64 2.54 2.34 3.79
CA VAL A 64 2.50 1.35 2.69
C VAL A 64 3.56 0.26 2.80
N SER A 65 4.71 0.54 3.42
CA SER A 65 5.77 -0.47 3.65
C SER A 65 5.28 -1.69 4.45
N SER A 66 4.20 -1.53 5.22
CA SER A 66 3.64 -2.58 6.07
C SER A 66 2.68 -3.52 5.34
N TYR A 67 2.14 -3.14 4.18
CA TYR A 67 1.02 -3.84 3.52
C TYR A 67 1.43 -4.79 2.40
N TRP A 68 2.72 -4.93 2.08
CA TRP A 68 3.17 -5.83 1.02
C TRP A 68 3.58 -7.19 1.58
N ILE A 69 3.04 -8.24 0.96
CA ILE A 69 3.45 -9.61 1.20
C ILE A 69 4.39 -9.99 0.07
N GLU A 70 5.66 -10.17 0.42
CA GLU A 70 6.65 -10.71 -0.49
C GLU A 70 6.48 -12.21 -0.61
N ILE A 71 6.27 -12.66 -1.85
CA ILE A 71 6.27 -14.07 -2.16
C ILE A 71 7.72 -14.42 -2.56
N ASP A 72 8.24 -15.53 -2.03
CA ASP A 72 9.66 -15.91 -2.09
C ASP A 72 10.18 -16.07 -3.53
N LYS A 73 11.41 -15.65 -3.81
CA LYS A 73 11.99 -15.67 -5.16
C LYS A 73 12.18 -17.07 -5.76
N THR A 74 12.34 -18.10 -4.93
CA THR A 74 12.56 -19.50 -5.39
C THR A 74 11.34 -20.11 -6.10
N LEU A 75 10.27 -19.33 -6.28
CA LEU A 75 8.90 -19.82 -6.35
C LEU A 75 8.10 -19.30 -7.55
N TYR A 76 8.72 -18.67 -8.55
CA TYR A 76 8.07 -18.32 -9.82
C TYR A 76 8.96 -18.80 -10.97
N ASP A 77 8.46 -18.67 -12.20
CA ASP A 77 9.28 -18.85 -13.41
C ASP A 77 10.64 -18.14 -13.23
N SER A 78 11.69 -18.81 -13.69
CA SER A 78 13.10 -18.41 -13.62
C SER A 78 13.37 -16.94 -13.97
N SER A 79 12.49 -16.33 -14.77
CA SER A 79 12.56 -14.94 -15.21
C SER A 79 12.19 -13.90 -14.13
N VAL A 80 11.43 -14.28 -13.09
CA VAL A 80 10.92 -13.37 -12.05
C VAL A 80 11.89 -13.33 -10.86
N LYS A 81 12.41 -12.15 -10.55
CA LYS A 81 13.29 -11.88 -9.41
C LYS A 81 12.57 -11.66 -8.09
N GLY A 82 11.31 -11.26 -8.10
CA GLY A 82 10.55 -10.99 -6.88
C GLY A 82 9.08 -10.71 -7.15
N CYS A 83 8.23 -10.96 -6.16
CA CYS A 83 6.78 -10.81 -6.29
C CYS A 83 6.21 -10.19 -5.01
N LEU A 84 5.42 -9.12 -5.16
CA LEU A 84 4.77 -8.42 -4.05
C LEU A 84 3.28 -8.36 -4.27
N VAL A 85 2.54 -8.75 -3.24
CA VAL A 85 1.08 -8.69 -3.23
C VAL A 85 0.60 -7.78 -2.13
N LYS A 86 -0.45 -7.01 -2.41
CA LYS A 86 -1.08 -6.19 -1.38
C LYS A 86 -1.84 -7.07 -0.38
N SER A 87 -1.62 -6.84 0.90
CA SER A 87 -2.22 -7.61 2.01
C SER A 87 -3.73 -7.49 2.16
N ASN A 88 -4.33 -6.44 1.60
CA ASN A 88 -5.78 -6.28 1.55
C ASN A 88 -6.41 -7.00 0.34
N SER A 89 -5.60 -7.63 -0.52
CA SER A 89 -6.08 -8.54 -1.56
C SER A 89 -6.64 -9.82 -0.90
N VAL A 90 -7.66 -10.38 -1.54
CA VAL A 90 -8.12 -11.74 -1.26
C VAL A 90 -7.10 -12.68 -1.88
N ILE A 91 -6.44 -13.47 -1.03
CA ILE A 91 -5.43 -14.43 -1.45
C ILE A 91 -5.98 -15.82 -1.16
N SER A 92 -6.13 -16.62 -2.20
CA SER A 92 -6.50 -18.03 -2.11
C SER A 92 -5.29 -18.86 -2.49
N VAL A 93 -4.95 -19.83 -1.64
CA VAL A 93 -3.80 -20.72 -1.85
C VAL A 93 -4.34 -22.12 -2.08
N PHE A 94 -3.91 -22.76 -3.16
CA PHE A 94 -4.37 -24.08 -3.58
C PHE A 94 -3.16 -24.99 -3.79
N GLU A 95 -3.26 -26.22 -3.33
CA GLU A 95 -2.27 -27.25 -3.61
C GLU A 95 -2.47 -27.79 -5.05
N TYR A 96 -1.36 -27.99 -5.76
CA TYR A 96 -1.30 -28.54 -7.11
C TYR A 96 -0.23 -29.65 -7.17
N PRO A 97 -0.32 -30.61 -8.12
CA PRO A 97 0.60 -31.74 -8.18
C PRO A 97 2.09 -31.37 -8.27
N ASN A 98 2.40 -30.22 -8.88
CA ASN A 98 3.76 -29.73 -9.10
C ASN A 98 4.05 -28.46 -8.28
N GLY A 99 3.27 -28.19 -7.22
CA GLY A 99 3.50 -27.05 -6.35
C GLY A 99 2.23 -26.41 -5.78
N THR A 100 2.26 -25.10 -5.57
CA THR A 100 1.16 -24.33 -5.00
C THR A 100 0.70 -23.26 -5.98
N ARG A 101 -0.60 -23.11 -6.14
CA ARG A 101 -1.22 -22.02 -6.90
C ARG A 101 -1.71 -20.96 -5.91
N ILE A 102 -1.36 -19.72 -6.15
CA ILE A 102 -1.78 -18.56 -5.36
C ILE A 102 -2.63 -17.68 -6.27
N ASP A 103 -3.93 -17.63 -6.01
CA ASP A 103 -4.85 -16.73 -6.69
C ASP A 103 -5.02 -15.46 -5.85
N ILE A 104 -4.81 -14.32 -6.48
CA ILE A 104 -4.80 -12.99 -5.88
C ILE A 104 -5.89 -12.18 -6.56
N SER A 105 -6.92 -11.81 -5.83
CA SER A 105 -7.95 -10.89 -6.31
C SER A 105 -8.05 -9.68 -5.40
N HIS A 106 -8.22 -8.50 -5.97
CA HIS A 106 -8.55 -7.33 -5.17
C HIS A 106 -10.06 -7.29 -4.95
N ARG A 107 -10.54 -7.04 -3.72
CA ARG A 107 -11.98 -7.14 -3.38
C ARG A 107 -12.91 -6.29 -4.25
N GLN A 108 -12.38 -5.22 -4.83
CA GLN A 108 -13.11 -4.29 -5.69
C GLN A 108 -12.81 -4.47 -7.18
N SER A 109 -11.94 -5.44 -7.52
CA SER A 109 -11.54 -5.72 -8.88
C SER A 109 -12.33 -6.90 -9.44
N GLN A 110 -12.62 -6.84 -10.74
CA GLN A 110 -13.11 -8.00 -11.50
C GLN A 110 -11.97 -8.94 -11.92
N PHE A 111 -10.72 -8.56 -11.68
CA PHE A 111 -9.52 -9.27 -12.10
C PHE A 111 -8.91 -10.08 -10.96
N SER A 112 -8.44 -11.27 -11.32
CA SER A 112 -7.67 -12.15 -10.45
C SER A 112 -6.36 -12.50 -11.15
N TYR A 113 -5.27 -12.44 -10.40
CA TYR A 113 -3.94 -12.80 -10.84
C TYR A 113 -3.55 -14.13 -10.23
N THR A 114 -3.08 -15.04 -11.06
CA THR A 114 -2.59 -16.33 -10.60
C THR A 114 -1.07 -16.33 -10.60
N VAL A 115 -0.51 -16.79 -9.49
CA VAL A 115 0.92 -17.03 -9.31
C VAL A 115 1.09 -18.51 -9.00
N VAL A 116 1.86 -19.22 -9.83
CA VAL A 116 2.18 -20.64 -9.61
C VAL A 116 3.58 -20.74 -9.03
N THR A 117 3.72 -21.56 -8.00
CA THR A 117 4.97 -21.81 -7.28
C THR A 117 5.22 -23.30 -7.13
N GLU A 118 6.49 -23.72 -7.08
CA GLU A 118 6.89 -25.10 -6.76
C GLU A 118 6.96 -25.36 -5.24
N ALA A 119 6.79 -24.33 -4.40
CA ALA A 119 6.83 -24.51 -2.95
C ALA A 119 5.70 -25.43 -2.47
N PRO A 120 5.97 -26.24 -1.42
CA PRO A 120 4.94 -26.93 -0.69
C PRO A 120 3.91 -25.93 -0.12
N TYR A 121 2.63 -26.30 -0.21
CA TYR A 121 1.51 -25.50 0.27
C TYR A 121 1.68 -25.04 1.72
N GLY A 122 2.17 -25.94 2.59
CA GLY A 122 2.41 -25.64 4.01
C GLY A 122 3.35 -24.46 4.24
N THR A 123 4.47 -24.41 3.50
CA THR A 123 5.47 -23.34 3.62
C THR A 123 4.90 -21.98 3.20
N ILE A 124 4.13 -21.96 2.12
CA ILE A 124 3.45 -20.75 1.64
C ILE A 124 2.44 -20.26 2.68
N LEU A 125 1.60 -21.17 3.19
CA LEU A 125 0.56 -20.85 4.14
C LEU A 125 1.12 -20.28 5.46
N GLU A 126 2.22 -20.85 5.97
CA GLU A 126 2.87 -20.34 7.19
C GLU A 126 3.43 -18.93 7.00
N LYS A 127 4.09 -18.66 5.87
CA LYS A 127 4.60 -17.31 5.55
C LYS A 127 3.46 -16.29 5.47
N PHE A 128 2.36 -16.64 4.82
CA PHE A 128 1.18 -15.77 4.75
C PHE A 128 0.58 -15.51 6.14
N LYS A 129 0.38 -16.56 6.94
CA LYS A 129 -0.15 -16.42 8.32
C LYS A 129 0.74 -15.52 9.18
N LYS A 130 2.06 -15.70 9.11
CA LYS A 130 3.02 -14.89 9.84
C LYS A 130 2.92 -13.41 9.44
N ARG A 131 2.95 -13.11 8.14
CA ARG A 131 2.83 -11.72 7.63
C ARG A 131 1.51 -11.06 7.98
N MET A 132 0.39 -11.79 7.86
CA MET A 132 -0.93 -11.28 8.26
C MET A 132 -0.99 -10.98 9.77
N SER A 133 -0.34 -11.80 10.60
CA SER A 133 -0.24 -11.55 12.05
C SER A 133 0.59 -10.31 12.36
N GLU A 134 1.76 -10.15 11.73
CA GLU A 134 2.62 -8.95 11.86
C GLU A 134 1.84 -7.67 11.49
N GLN A 135 1.10 -7.71 10.38
CA GLN A 135 0.27 -6.59 9.92
C GLN A 135 -0.86 -6.25 10.88
N LYS A 136 -1.52 -7.26 11.45
CA LYS A 136 -2.57 -7.06 12.46
C LYS A 136 -2.02 -6.32 13.67
N GLN A 137 -0.84 -6.70 14.16
CA GLN A 137 -0.18 -6.04 15.29
C GLN A 137 0.15 -4.57 14.99
N ILE A 138 0.66 -4.28 13.79
CA ILE A 138 0.92 -2.90 13.34
C ILE A 138 -0.38 -2.09 13.31
N CYS A 139 -1.45 -2.64 12.73
CA CYS A 139 -2.75 -1.98 12.67
C CYS A 139 -3.32 -1.68 14.06
N GLU A 140 -3.19 -2.61 15.00
CA GLU A 140 -3.62 -2.41 16.39
C GLU A 140 -2.79 -1.34 17.11
N SER A 141 -1.47 -1.31 16.89
CA SER A 141 -0.57 -0.26 17.40
C SER A 141 -0.96 1.12 16.88
N ILE A 142 -1.22 1.25 15.58
CA ILE A 142 -1.68 2.50 14.95
C ILE A 142 -3.03 2.94 15.57
N LYS A 143 -4.01 2.03 15.67
CA LYS A 143 -5.31 2.33 16.30
C LYS A 143 -5.16 2.80 17.74
N ARG A 144 -4.26 2.18 18.52
CA ARG A 144 -3.97 2.58 19.90
C ARG A 144 -3.40 3.99 19.94
N SER A 145 -2.42 4.30 19.09
CA SER A 145 -1.83 5.64 18.98
C SER A 145 -2.88 6.71 18.62
N TYR A 146 -3.79 6.41 17.68
CA TYR A 146 -4.89 7.33 17.36
C TYR A 146 -5.82 7.59 18.54
N ARG A 147 -6.25 6.54 19.26
CA ARG A 147 -7.09 6.67 20.47
C ARG A 147 -6.38 7.49 21.56
N GLU A 148 -5.10 7.28 21.76
CA GLU A 148 -4.30 8.05 22.73
C GLU A 148 -4.23 9.53 22.35
N ARG A 149 -4.00 9.84 21.07
CA ARG A 149 -4.02 11.22 20.56
C ARG A 149 -5.39 11.87 20.72
N GLU A 150 -6.46 11.13 20.46
CA GLU A 150 -7.83 11.60 20.63
C GLU A 150 -8.15 11.86 22.10
N ASN A 151 -7.82 10.93 23.00
CA ASN A 151 -7.97 11.08 24.44
C ASN A 151 -7.17 12.27 24.96
N PHE A 152 -5.96 12.49 24.45
CA PHE A 152 -5.15 13.66 24.79
C PHE A 152 -5.81 14.97 24.34
N ARG A 153 -6.34 15.02 23.11
CA ARG A 153 -7.10 16.17 22.60
C ARG A 153 -8.37 16.42 23.43
N ARG A 154 -9.08 15.36 23.81
CA ARG A 154 -10.28 15.42 24.65
C ARG A 154 -9.96 15.99 26.03
N LYS A 155 -8.92 15.47 26.71
CA LYS A 155 -8.42 16.00 27.99
C LYS A 155 -7.97 17.45 27.89
N LYS A 156 -7.36 17.87 26.76
CA LYS A 156 -7.04 19.29 26.51
C LYS A 156 -8.28 20.17 26.37
N ARG A 157 -9.36 19.67 25.75
CA ARG A 157 -10.65 20.39 25.63
C ARG A 157 -11.37 20.48 26.98
N GLU A 158 -11.38 19.39 27.74
CA GLU A 158 -11.96 19.34 29.10
C GLU A 158 -11.19 20.25 30.08
N LYS A 159 -9.85 20.29 30.02
CA LYS A 159 -9.03 21.25 30.79
C LYS A 159 -9.23 22.71 30.36
N ARG A 160 -9.75 22.95 29.14
CA ARG A 160 -10.16 24.28 28.65
C ARG A 160 -11.63 24.57 28.94
N GLY A 161 -12.27 23.83 29.85
CA GLY A 161 -13.69 23.92 30.16
C GLY A 161 -14.24 25.35 30.19
N SER A 162 -15.40 25.51 29.56
CA SER A 162 -16.41 26.52 29.89
C SER A 162 -15.91 27.96 30.11
N ARG A 163 -15.52 28.64 29.04
CA ARG A 163 -15.83 30.07 28.93
C ARG A 163 -16.95 30.23 27.93
N THR A 164 -18.19 30.05 28.38
CA THR A 164 -19.29 30.81 27.80
C THR A 164 -18.91 32.28 27.99
N PRO A 165 -18.81 33.11 26.94
CA PRO A 165 -18.56 34.52 27.13
C PRO A 165 -19.85 35.14 27.70
N THR A 166 -19.99 35.17 29.03
CA THR A 166 -21.05 35.92 29.71
C THR A 166 -20.57 37.31 30.08
N SER A 167 -19.97 38.02 29.13
CA SER A 167 -19.96 39.47 29.17
C SER A 167 -19.89 40.03 27.76
N GLU A 168 -20.71 41.03 27.53
CA GLU A 168 -20.88 41.82 26.32
C GLU A 168 -19.60 42.60 25.93
N ILE A 169 -18.47 42.32 26.59
CA ILE A 169 -17.23 43.10 26.57
C ILE A 169 -16.20 42.51 25.58
N ASP A 170 -16.29 41.24 25.18
CA ASP A 170 -15.30 40.60 24.30
C ASP A 170 -15.51 40.82 22.78
N ARG A 171 -16.50 41.62 22.36
CA ARG A 171 -16.76 41.89 20.93
C ARG A 171 -15.88 42.99 20.30
N ARG A 172 -15.01 43.67 21.05
CA ARG A 172 -14.31 44.87 20.55
C ARG A 172 -12.83 44.74 20.23
N THR A 173 -12.21 43.57 20.35
CA THR A 173 -10.75 43.49 20.14
C THR A 173 -10.35 42.28 19.29
N TYR A 174 -10.49 42.39 17.97
CA TYR A 174 -9.44 41.95 17.03
C TYR A 174 -9.72 42.49 15.61
N ILE A 175 -9.10 43.62 15.26
CA ILE A 175 -9.05 44.14 13.89
C ILE A 175 -7.65 43.90 13.31
N ARG A 176 -7.65 43.15 12.19
CA ARG A 176 -6.79 43.17 10.99
C ARG A 176 -5.26 43.03 11.07
N LYS A 177 -4.78 42.12 10.20
CA LYS A 177 -3.80 42.25 9.08
C LYS A 177 -2.94 40.97 9.06
N TYR A 178 -2.64 40.29 7.95
CA TYR A 178 -2.51 40.70 6.55
C TYR A 178 -3.06 39.62 5.60
N ILE A 179 -3.82 40.06 4.59
CA ILE A 179 -3.91 39.34 3.31
C ILE A 179 -2.74 39.88 2.49
N THR A 180 -1.81 39.00 2.12
CA THR A 180 -1.00 39.19 0.91
C THR A 180 -1.53 38.19 -0.12
N LYS A 181 -2.04 38.71 -1.23
CA LYS A 181 -2.35 37.95 -2.45
C LYS A 181 -1.30 38.32 -3.49
N ASN A 182 -0.75 37.28 -4.12
CA ASN A 182 0.11 37.23 -5.31
C ASN A 182 1.41 38.02 -5.29
#